data_AF-A0A7Z9YYM5-F1
#
_entry.id   AF-A0A7Z9YYM5-F1
#
_cell.length_a   1.000
_cell.length_b   1.000
_cell.length_c   1.000
_cell.angle_alpha   90.00
_cell.angle_beta   90.00
_cell.angle_gamma   90.00
#
_symmetry.space_group_name_H-M   'P 1'
#
loop_
_entity.id
_entity.type
_entity.pdbx_description
1 polymer ?
#
loop_
_entity_poly.entity_id
_entity_poly.type
_entity_poly.pdbx_seq_one_letter_code
_entity_poly.pdbx_strand_id
1 'polypeptide(L)' 'MGMMSEFKEFAIKGNVVDMAVGIIIGGAFGKIVSSFVEDVIMPPIGMLMGGVD' A
#
# COMPACT_ATOMS: atom_id res chain seq x y z
N MET A 1 -24.30 -28.14 1.99
CA MET A 1 -22.99 -27.46 2.17
C MET A 1 -23.30 -25.99 2.37
N GLY A 2 -22.79 -25.38 3.45
CA GLY A 2 -23.17 -24.02 3.81
C GLY A 2 -22.28 -22.99 3.13
N MET A 3 -22.80 -21.79 2.89
CA MET A 3 -22.09 -20.67 2.25
C MET A 3 -20.70 -20.39 2.86
N MET A 4 -20.50 -20.72 4.16
CA MET A 4 -19.23 -20.58 4.86
C MET A 4 -18.13 -21.55 4.37
N SER A 5 -18.49 -22.77 3.92
CA SER A 5 -17.52 -23.71 3.34
C SER A 5 -17.13 -23.29 1.92
N GLU A 6 -18.10 -22.83 1.13
CA GLU A 6 -17.88 -22.32 -0.22
C GLU A 6 -17.06 -21.02 -0.22
N PHE A 7 -17.28 -20.14 0.75
CA PHE A 7 -16.45 -18.94 0.94
C PHE A 7 -15.02 -19.29 1.34
N LYS A 8 -14.82 -20.29 2.19
CA LYS A 8 -13.48 -20.77 2.55
C LYS A 8 -12.77 -21.36 1.34
N GLU A 9 -13.43 -22.17 0.53
CA GLU A 9 -12.87 -22.69 -0.73
C GLU A 9 -12.58 -21.57 -1.74
N PHE A 10 -13.44 -20.55 -1.82
CA PHE A 10 -13.21 -19.37 -2.65
C PHE A 10 -12.01 -18.54 -2.17
N ALA A 11 -11.89 -18.32 -0.86
CA ALA A 11 -10.82 -17.55 -0.25
C ALA A 11 -9.46 -18.27 -0.28
N ILE A 12 -9.43 -19.60 -0.37
CA ILE A 12 -8.19 -20.38 -0.52
C ILE A 12 -7.68 -20.37 -1.98
N LYS A 13 -8.47 -19.87 -2.94
CA LYS A 13 -8.00 -19.70 -4.31
C LYS A 13 -6.86 -18.65 -4.32
N GLY A 14 -5.64 -19.11 -4.58
CA GLY A 14 -4.43 -18.26 -4.60
C GLY A 14 -4.58 -16.99 -5.43
N ASN A 15 -5.22 -17.07 -6.60
CA ASN A 15 -5.45 -15.92 -7.48
C ASN A 15 -6.24 -14.77 -6.83
N VAL A 16 -7.21 -15.06 -5.95
CA VAL A 16 -8.03 -14.05 -5.27
C VAL A 16 -7.27 -13.41 -4.11
N VAL A 17 -6.52 -14.22 -3.36
CA VAL A 17 -5.69 -13.74 -2.24
C VAL A 17 -4.58 -12.84 -2.75
N ASP A 18 -3.87 -13.25 -3.80
CA ASP A 18 -2.78 -12.47 -4.39
C ASP A 18 -3.29 -11.14 -4.97
N MET A 19 -4.47 -11.15 -5.59
CA MET A 19 -5.14 -9.95 -6.06
C MET A 19 -5.54 -9.02 -4.91
N ALA A 20 -6.09 -9.56 -3.81
CA ALA A 20 -6.45 -8.77 -2.63
C ALA A 20 -5.22 -8.13 -1.98
N VAL A 21 -4.11 -8.88 -1.86
CA VAL A 21 -2.83 -8.36 -1.35
C VAL A 21 -2.30 -7.25 -2.26
N GLY A 22 -2.36 -7.43 -3.59
CA GLY A 22 -1.94 -6.42 -4.56
C GLY A 22 -2.71 -5.09 -4.44
N ILE A 23 -4.03 -5.16 -4.23
CA ILE A 23 -4.87 -3.96 -4.05
C ILE A 23 -4.57 -3.26 -2.72
N ILE A 24 -4.39 -4.02 -1.64
CA ILE A 24 -4.06 -3.46 -0.31
C ILE A 24 -2.71 -2.77 -0.35
N ILE A 25 -1.69 -3.41 -0.94
CA ILE A 25 -0.37 -2.82 -1.10
C ILE A 25 -0.46 -1.59 -2.02
N GLY A 26 -1.14 -1.68 -3.16
CA GLY A 26 -1.31 -0.55 -4.09
C GLY A 26 -1.95 0.68 -3.44
N GLY A 27 -2.97 0.49 -2.61
CA GLY A 27 -3.64 1.58 -1.89
C GLY A 27 -2.84 2.16 -0.72
N ALA A 28 -2.08 1.32 -0.01
CA ALA A 28 -1.30 1.75 1.16
C ALA A 28 0.08 2.32 0.79
N PHE A 29 0.71 1.81 -0.28
CA PHE A 29 2.08 2.14 -0.66
C PHE A 29 2.25 3.62 -1.04
N GLY A 30 1.21 4.25 -1.58
CA GLY A 30 1.22 5.68 -1.87
C GLY A 30 1.54 6.53 -0.63
N LYS A 31 0.94 6.24 0.52
CA LYS A 31 1.22 6.97 1.78
C LYS A 31 2.64 6.73 2.27
N ILE A 32 3.16 5.52 2.09
CA ILE A 32 4.54 5.17 2.46
C ILE A 32 5.52 6.00 1.62
N VAL A 33 5.26 6.12 0.31
CA VAL A 33 6.10 6.93 -0.58
C VAL A 33 5.96 8.42 -0.25
N SER A 34 4.75 8.93 0.01
CA SER A 34 4.55 10.33 0.39
C SER A 34 5.29 10.70 1.67
N SER A 35 5.14 9.92 2.74
CA SER A 35 5.88 10.15 4.00
C SER A 35 7.39 10.01 3.80
N PHE A 36 7.85 9.07 2.99
CA PHE A 36 9.28 8.97 2.68
C PHE A 36 9.80 10.22 1.96
N VAL A 37 9.04 10.78 1.02
CA VAL A 37 9.42 12.01 0.31
C VAL A 37 9.40 13.21 1.26
N GLU A 38 8.34 13.38 2.04
CA GLU A 38 8.16 14.51 2.99
C GLU A 38 9.16 14.47 4.15
N ASP A 39 9.40 13.30 4.74
CA ASP A 39 10.18 13.19 5.98
C ASP A 39 11.68 12.97 5.72
N VAL A 40 12.07 12.44 4.55
CA VAL A 40 13.46 12.06 4.25
C VAL A 40 14.06 12.88 3.11
N ILE A 41 13.29 13.15 2.05
CA ILE A 41 13.80 13.83 0.84
C ILE A 41 13.62 15.35 0.91
N MET A 42 12.47 15.84 1.38
CA MET A 42 12.17 17.27 1.48
C MET A 42 13.09 18.02 2.45
N PRO A 43 13.57 17.50 3.60
CA PRO A 43 14.41 18.29 4.51
C PRO A 43 15.78 18.66 3.91
N PRO A 44 16.53 17.74 3.25
CA PRO A 44 17.75 18.07 2.53
C PRO A 44 17.52 18.98 1.31
N ILE A 45 16.45 18.73 0.54
CA ILE A 45 16.12 19.55 -0.64
C ILE A 45 15.67 20.95 -0.22
N GLY A 46 14.84 21.07 0.82
CA GLY A 46 14.37 22.34 1.37
C GLY A 46 15.51 23.18 1.96
N MET A 47 16.54 22.53 2.54
CA MET A 47 17.77 23.22 2.93
C MET A 47 18.60 23.72 1.74
N LEU A 48 18.60 23.01 0.61
CA LEU A 48 19.33 23.41 -0.61
C LEU A 48 18.56 24.41 -1.49
N MET A 49 17.22 24.36 -1.48
CA MET A 49 16.33 25.23 -2.26
C MET A 49 15.84 26.47 -1.50
N GLY A 50 16.17 26.61 -0.20
CA GLY A 50 15.94 27.84 0.55
C GLY A 50 14.54 28.02 1.14
N GLY A 51 13.96 26.96 1.70
CA GLY A 51 12.70 27.04 2.47
C GLY A 51 11.43 26.91 1.63
N VAL A 52 11.33 25.84 0.84
CA VAL A 52 10.04 25.45 0.25
C VAL A 52 9.44 24.37 1.14
N ASP A 53 8.37 24.76 1.85
CA ASP A 53 7.39 23.87 2.49
C ASP A 53 6.57 23.12 1.43
#